data_AF-A0A3N5MRN7-F1
#
_entry.id   AF-A0A3N5MRN7-F1
#
_cell.length_a   1.000
_cell.length_b   1.000
_cell.length_c   1.000
_cell.angle_alpha   90.00
_cell.angle_beta   90.00
_cell.angle_gamma   90.00
#
_symmetry.space_group_name_H-M   'P 1'
#
loop_
_entity.id
_entity.type
_entity.pdbx_description
1 polymer ?
#
loop_
_entity_poly.entity_id
_entity_poly.type
_entity_poly.pdbx_seq_one_letter_code
_entity_poly.pdbx_strand_id
1 'polypeptide(L)'
;MVYFSMGETNYFQPLTKEDKITVVLYRTGILLSALILGISAFILFKSLPAAEGGEFPFIVSGLGINILLLILYFSVGLSVFFIHLYIGKFHRILKKIYYVAVLCLAILFFIGHGNPAMPLFRVPPYAALLLLPLSLCLGFVTAKEAFCFRLIEGYMLAILMPAYVFFYSVGAFSGKSAAYSFMFIAAMLVFFTFRKIFMPVHYDIGDKSAYQP
;
A
#
# COMPACT_ATOMS: atom_id res chain seq x y z
N MET A 1 12.48 28.19 1.95
CA MET A 1 13.24 27.85 0.72
C MET A 1 13.56 26.35 0.73
N VAL A 2 12.54 25.49 0.55
CA VAL A 2 12.70 24.02 0.47
C VAL A 2 11.98 23.56 -0.80
N TYR A 3 12.42 24.11 -1.94
CA TYR A 3 12.00 23.71 -3.29
C TYR A 3 13.18 23.10 -4.05
N PHE A 4 14.05 22.37 -3.35
CA PHE A 4 15.14 21.67 -4.03
C PHE A 4 14.67 20.28 -4.43
N SER A 5 14.41 20.16 -5.74
CA SER A 5 14.27 18.92 -6.50
C SER A 5 12.96 18.15 -6.35
N MET A 6 11.83 18.84 -6.54
CA MET A 6 10.59 18.17 -6.94
C MET A 6 10.66 17.82 -8.43
N GLY A 7 9.88 16.81 -8.84
CA GLY A 7 9.67 16.31 -10.19
C GLY A 7 9.26 17.33 -11.26
N GLU A 8 8.72 16.86 -12.39
CA GLU A 8 8.07 17.76 -13.37
C GLU A 8 7.03 18.66 -12.67
N THR A 9 7.37 19.94 -12.53
CA THR A 9 6.52 20.97 -11.88
C THR A 9 5.76 21.82 -12.89
N ASN A 10 5.85 21.47 -14.17
CA ASN A 10 5.35 22.29 -15.27
C ASN A 10 3.81 22.25 -15.33
N TYR A 11 3.21 23.43 -15.45
CA TYR A 11 1.79 23.56 -15.69
C TYR A 11 1.53 23.51 -17.19
N PHE A 12 1.23 22.33 -17.72
CA PHE A 12 1.05 22.13 -19.16
C PHE A 12 -0.31 22.61 -19.68
N GLN A 13 -1.38 22.43 -18.89
CA GLN A 13 -2.75 22.71 -19.33
C GLN A 13 -3.72 22.88 -18.15
N PRO A 14 -4.85 23.58 -18.32
CA PRO A 14 -5.87 23.69 -17.29
C PRO A 14 -6.50 22.33 -16.96
N LEU A 15 -6.61 22.05 -15.66
CA LEU A 15 -7.26 20.84 -15.14
C LEU A 15 -8.78 20.91 -15.31
N THR A 16 -9.37 19.88 -15.91
CA THR A 16 -10.81 19.68 -15.94
C THR A 16 -11.33 19.29 -14.55
N LYS A 17 -12.65 19.31 -14.35
CA LYS A 17 -13.25 18.82 -13.10
C LYS A 17 -12.97 17.32 -12.89
N GLU A 18 -13.02 16.54 -13.97
CA GLU A 18 -12.74 15.10 -13.95
C GLU A 18 -11.30 14.82 -13.52
N ASP A 19 -10.31 15.54 -14.06
CA ASP A 19 -8.91 15.40 -13.67
C ASP A 19 -8.71 15.63 -12.15
N LYS A 20 -9.40 16.65 -11.61
CA LYS A 20 -9.30 16.94 -10.16
C LYS A 20 -9.88 15.80 -9.33
N ILE A 21 -11.01 15.23 -9.76
CA ILE A 21 -11.66 14.11 -9.08
C ILE A 21 -10.75 12.88 -9.10
N THR A 22 -10.20 12.53 -10.26
CA THR A 22 -9.32 11.35 -10.38
C THR A 22 -8.06 11.51 -9.54
N VAL A 23 -7.43 12.70 -9.51
CA VAL A 23 -6.27 12.96 -8.65
C VAL A 23 -6.64 12.87 -7.16
N VAL A 24 -7.78 13.41 -6.75
CA VAL A 24 -8.23 13.32 -5.35
C VAL A 24 -8.47 11.85 -4.96
N LEU A 25 -9.14 11.05 -5.81
CA LEU A 25 -9.35 9.62 -5.55
C LEU A 25 -8.03 8.86 -5.44
N TYR A 26 -7.10 9.12 -6.36
CA TYR A 26 -5.76 8.55 -6.35
C TYR A 26 -5.00 8.82 -5.04
N ARG A 27 -4.94 10.10 -4.63
CA ARG A 27 -4.26 10.53 -3.41
C ARG A 27 -4.94 10.02 -2.15
N THR A 28 -6.28 9.94 -2.16
CA THR A 28 -7.05 9.37 -1.06
C THR A 28 -6.71 7.90 -0.86
N GLY A 29 -6.52 7.14 -1.94
CA GLY A 29 -6.05 5.75 -1.86
C GLY A 29 -4.68 5.61 -1.18
N ILE A 30 -3.72 6.49 -1.49
CA ILE A 30 -2.40 6.52 -0.85
C ILE A 30 -2.53 6.83 0.64
N LEU A 31 -3.28 7.88 0.98
CA LEU A 31 -3.49 8.31 2.35
C LEU A 31 -4.15 7.22 3.20
N LEU A 32 -5.22 6.61 2.69
CA LEU A 32 -5.91 5.52 3.38
C LEU A 32 -4.99 4.32 3.57
N SER A 33 -4.22 3.93 2.54
CA SER A 33 -3.26 2.82 2.65
C SER A 33 -2.24 3.06 3.77
N ALA A 34 -1.70 4.29 3.86
CA ALA A 34 -0.74 4.66 4.90
C ALA A 34 -1.33 4.61 6.30
N LEU A 35 -2.56 5.14 6.49
CA LEU A 35 -3.26 5.10 7.78
C LEU A 35 -3.55 3.67 8.21
N ILE A 36 -4.04 2.82 7.30
CA ILE A 36 -4.42 1.43 7.62
C ILE A 36 -3.19 0.60 7.99
N LEU A 37 -2.10 0.72 7.23
CA LEU A 37 -0.85 0.03 7.55
C LEU A 37 -0.22 0.58 8.84
N GLY A 38 -0.31 1.89 9.09
CA GLY A 38 0.11 2.50 10.37
C GLY A 38 -0.66 1.95 11.57
N ILE A 39 -1.99 1.91 11.49
CA ILE A 39 -2.86 1.34 12.54
C ILE A 39 -2.56 -0.16 12.72
N SER A 40 -2.45 -0.91 11.62
CA SER A 40 -2.17 -2.34 11.67
C SER A 40 -0.80 -2.65 12.29
N ALA A 41 0.22 -1.86 11.98
CA ALA A 41 1.55 -1.99 12.57
C ALA A 41 1.54 -1.63 14.06
N PHE A 42 0.81 -0.60 14.45
CA PHE A 42 0.63 -0.23 15.86
C PHE A 42 -0.06 -1.33 16.67
N ILE A 43 -1.14 -1.93 16.12
CA ILE A 43 -1.82 -3.07 16.73
C ILE A 43 -0.82 -4.23 16.91
N LEU A 44 -0.12 -4.63 15.84
CA LEU A 44 0.85 -5.74 15.90
C LEU A 44 1.95 -5.49 16.94
N PHE A 45 2.47 -4.27 17.01
CA PHE A 45 3.50 -3.89 17.98
C PHE A 45 3.00 -3.97 19.42
N LYS A 46 1.77 -3.50 19.68
CA LYS A 46 1.14 -3.61 21.01
C LYS A 46 0.82 -5.05 21.41
N SER A 47 0.66 -5.95 20.44
CA SER A 47 0.46 -7.39 20.69
C SER A 47 1.74 -8.16 21.02
N LEU A 48 2.94 -7.56 20.92
CA LEU A 48 4.21 -8.24 21.24
C LEU A 48 4.35 -8.67 22.70
N PRO A 49 4.08 -7.82 23.73
CA PRO A 49 4.28 -8.21 25.13
C PRO A 49 3.32 -9.31 25.58
N ALA A 50 2.13 -9.36 24.97
CA ALA A 50 1.14 -10.38 25.20
C ALA A 50 1.56 -11.78 24.71
N ALA A 51 2.41 -11.84 23.68
CA ALA A 51 2.97 -13.10 23.19
C ALA A 51 3.95 -13.75 24.20
N GLU A 52 4.52 -12.98 25.13
CA GLU A 52 5.41 -13.49 26.20
C GLU A 52 4.62 -13.92 27.46
N GLY A 53 3.38 -13.45 27.62
CA GLY A 53 2.52 -13.72 28.79
C GLY A 53 1.46 -14.82 28.61
N GLY A 54 1.46 -15.54 27.48
CA GLY A 54 0.57 -16.69 27.24
C GLY A 54 -0.89 -16.37 26.92
N GLU A 55 -1.33 -15.13 27.14
CA GLU A 55 -2.61 -14.64 26.64
C GLU A 55 -2.32 -13.52 25.66
N PHE A 56 -2.64 -13.71 24.38
CA PHE A 56 -2.91 -12.58 23.50
C PHE A 56 -4.22 -11.97 23.99
N PRO A 57 -4.23 -10.90 24.82
CA PRO A 57 -5.50 -10.29 25.15
C PRO A 57 -5.95 -9.66 23.85
N PHE A 58 -6.93 -10.30 23.23
CA PHE A 58 -7.79 -9.64 22.28
C PHE A 58 -6.99 -8.89 21.20
N ILE A 59 -6.39 -9.64 20.27
CA ILE A 59 -6.39 -9.19 18.88
C ILE A 59 -7.85 -8.85 18.56
N VAL A 60 -8.14 -7.57 18.78
CA VAL A 60 -9.32 -6.78 18.47
C VAL A 60 -10.24 -7.57 17.55
N SER A 61 -11.40 -8.01 18.07
CA SER A 61 -12.43 -8.81 17.39
C SER A 61 -12.10 -9.08 15.91
N GLY A 62 -11.88 -10.32 15.46
CA GLY A 62 -11.38 -10.60 14.10
C GLY A 62 -12.04 -9.77 12.97
N LEU A 63 -13.28 -9.33 13.18
CA LEU A 63 -13.97 -8.27 12.45
C LEU A 63 -13.15 -6.98 12.19
N GLY A 64 -12.51 -6.37 13.19
CA GLY A 64 -11.74 -5.13 13.06
C GLY A 64 -10.57 -5.25 12.08
N ILE A 65 -9.77 -6.32 12.20
CA ILE A 65 -8.65 -6.57 11.28
C ILE A 65 -9.17 -6.95 9.88
N ASN A 66 -10.28 -7.69 9.80
CA ASN A 66 -10.92 -7.96 8.51
C ASN A 66 -11.35 -6.66 7.82
N ILE A 67 -11.98 -5.74 8.55
CA ILE A 67 -12.38 -4.42 8.03
C ILE A 67 -11.15 -3.66 7.56
N LEU A 68 -10.07 -3.59 8.36
CA LEU A 68 -8.83 -2.94 7.96
C LEU A 68 -8.25 -3.55 6.68
N LEU A 69 -8.23 -4.88 6.57
CA LEU A 69 -7.77 -5.57 5.36
C LEU A 69 -8.63 -5.23 4.14
N LEU A 70 -9.95 -5.23 4.28
CA LEU A 70 -10.87 -4.89 3.19
C LEU A 70 -10.72 -3.44 2.74
N ILE A 71 -10.60 -2.50 3.69
CA ILE A 71 -10.36 -1.10 3.37
C ILE A 71 -8.97 -0.94 2.73
N LEU A 72 -7.96 -1.73 3.15
CA LEU A 72 -6.63 -1.71 2.50
C LEU A 72 -6.76 -2.08 1.02
N TYR A 73 -7.44 -3.19 0.71
CA TYR A 73 -7.71 -3.59 -0.67
C TYR A 73 -8.42 -2.49 -1.46
N PHE A 74 -9.48 -1.92 -0.90
CA PHE A 74 -10.21 -0.82 -1.52
C PHE A 74 -9.32 0.41 -1.77
N SER A 75 -8.51 0.80 -0.79
CA SER A 75 -7.63 1.97 -0.88
C SER A 75 -6.53 1.80 -1.93
N VAL A 76 -5.91 0.61 -2.00
CA VAL A 76 -4.94 0.29 -3.05
C VAL A 76 -5.62 0.25 -4.41
N GLY A 77 -6.85 -0.26 -4.49
CA GLY A 77 -7.69 -0.21 -5.69
C GLY A 77 -7.92 1.21 -6.18
N LEU A 78 -8.31 2.13 -5.29
CA LEU A 78 -8.46 3.56 -5.63
C LEU A 78 -7.17 4.11 -6.25
N SER A 79 -6.01 3.84 -5.63
CA SER A 79 -4.74 4.28 -6.21
C SER A 79 -4.45 3.63 -7.55
N VAL A 80 -4.71 2.33 -7.74
CA VAL A 80 -4.43 1.62 -8.99
C VAL A 80 -5.32 2.08 -10.15
N PHE A 81 -6.62 2.30 -9.93
CA PHE A 81 -7.55 2.65 -11.01
C PHE A 81 -7.48 4.12 -11.42
N PHE A 82 -7.13 5.01 -10.49
CA PHE A 82 -7.05 6.45 -10.74
C PHE A 82 -5.61 6.98 -10.87
N ILE A 83 -4.61 6.08 -10.94
CA ILE A 83 -3.24 6.48 -11.24
C ILE A 83 -3.16 7.01 -12.67
N HIS A 84 -2.50 8.15 -12.81
CA HIS A 84 -2.17 8.74 -14.09
C HIS A 84 -0.77 8.29 -14.51
N LEU A 85 -0.71 7.58 -15.63
CA LEU A 85 0.51 7.06 -16.23
C LEU A 85 0.51 7.41 -17.71
N TYR A 86 1.63 7.94 -18.20
CA TYR A 86 1.81 8.24 -19.64
C TYR A 86 1.70 7.00 -20.51
N ILE A 87 2.16 5.84 -20.03
CA ILE A 87 2.20 4.60 -20.82
C ILE A 87 1.06 3.68 -20.37
N GLY A 88 0.02 3.55 -21.19
CA GLY A 88 -1.18 2.74 -20.91
C GLY A 88 -0.90 1.25 -20.70
N LYS A 89 0.19 0.70 -21.27
CA LYS A 89 0.66 -0.68 -20.98
C LYS A 89 0.95 -0.89 -19.49
N PHE A 90 1.62 0.05 -18.82
CA PHE A 90 1.91 -0.07 -17.39
C PHE A 90 0.63 -0.02 -16.56
N HIS A 91 -0.31 0.86 -16.90
CA HIS A 91 -1.61 0.93 -16.24
C HIS A 91 -2.38 -0.41 -16.38
N ARG A 92 -2.37 -1.03 -17.56
CA ARG A 92 -3.01 -2.34 -17.78
C ARG A 92 -2.34 -3.46 -16.97
N ILE A 93 -1.02 -3.50 -16.91
CA ILE A 93 -0.29 -4.49 -16.10
C ILE A 93 -0.65 -4.32 -14.62
N LEU A 94 -0.62 -3.08 -14.11
CA LEU A 94 -0.94 -2.79 -12.72
C LEU A 94 -2.36 -3.24 -12.34
N LYS A 95 -3.36 -2.96 -13.19
CA LYS A 95 -4.73 -3.44 -12.98
C LYS A 95 -4.82 -4.97 -12.96
N LYS A 96 -4.09 -5.67 -13.84
CA LYS A 96 -4.03 -7.14 -13.82
C LYS A 96 -3.45 -7.66 -12.51
N ILE A 97 -2.37 -7.08 -12.00
CA ILE A 97 -1.80 -7.46 -10.70
C ILE A 97 -2.83 -7.22 -9.58
N TYR A 98 -3.57 -6.11 -9.62
CA TYR A 98 -4.64 -5.84 -8.66
C TYR A 98 -5.78 -6.86 -8.73
N TYR A 99 -6.20 -7.28 -9.93
CA TYR A 99 -7.20 -8.35 -10.05
C TYR A 99 -6.71 -9.67 -9.47
N VAL A 100 -5.43 -10.00 -9.66
CA VAL A 100 -4.82 -11.16 -9.00
C VAL A 100 -4.84 -10.98 -7.48
N ALA A 101 -4.57 -9.77 -6.97
CA ALA A 101 -4.67 -9.49 -5.53
C ALA A 101 -6.08 -9.76 -4.99
N VAL A 102 -7.12 -9.31 -5.71
CA VAL A 102 -8.53 -9.54 -5.33
C VAL A 102 -8.87 -11.05 -5.35
N LEU A 103 -8.36 -11.79 -6.32
CA LEU A 103 -8.51 -13.25 -6.34
C LEU A 103 -7.84 -13.89 -5.11
N CYS A 104 -6.63 -13.44 -4.77
CA CYS A 104 -5.94 -13.88 -3.56
C CYS A 104 -6.73 -13.56 -2.28
N LEU A 105 -7.43 -12.41 -2.22
CA LEU A 105 -8.34 -12.09 -1.11
C LEU A 105 -9.50 -13.09 -1.03
N ALA A 106 -10.10 -13.48 -2.15
CA ALA A 106 -11.15 -14.49 -2.17
C ALA A 106 -10.66 -15.85 -1.65
N ILE A 107 -9.41 -16.23 -1.98
CA ILE A 107 -8.75 -17.43 -1.44
C ILE A 107 -8.55 -17.29 0.08
N LEU A 108 -8.15 -16.12 0.58
CA LEU A 108 -8.03 -15.87 2.03
C LEU A 108 -9.37 -16.03 2.74
N PHE A 109 -10.47 -15.54 2.17
CA PHE A 109 -11.82 -15.77 2.71
C PHE A 109 -12.17 -17.26 2.79
N PHE A 110 -11.82 -18.03 1.76
CA PHE A 110 -12.08 -19.47 1.72
C PHE A 110 -11.29 -20.22 2.79
N ILE A 111 -9.97 -20.02 2.86
CA ILE A 111 -9.08 -20.67 3.85
C ILE A 111 -9.43 -20.23 5.28
N GLY A 112 -9.88 -18.99 5.43
CA GLY A 112 -10.26 -18.37 6.69
C GLY A 112 -11.69 -18.64 7.15
N HIS A 113 -12.46 -19.46 6.44
CA HIS A 113 -13.87 -19.74 6.72
C HIS A 113 -14.72 -18.47 6.96
N GLY A 114 -14.54 -17.46 6.10
CA GLY A 114 -15.21 -16.16 6.21
C GLY A 114 -14.40 -15.07 6.92
N ASN A 115 -13.25 -15.42 7.51
CA ASN A 115 -12.33 -14.47 8.14
C ASN A 115 -10.99 -14.39 7.37
N PRO A 116 -10.81 -13.45 6.42
CA PRO A 116 -9.64 -13.40 5.55
C PRO A 116 -8.35 -13.00 6.28
N ALA A 117 -8.43 -12.34 7.44
CA ALA A 117 -7.24 -12.00 8.21
C ALA A 117 -6.69 -13.20 8.99
N MET A 118 -7.55 -14.13 9.41
CA MET A 118 -7.16 -15.25 10.26
C MET A 118 -6.06 -16.16 9.66
N PRO A 119 -6.08 -16.53 8.37
CA PRO A 119 -4.98 -17.28 7.75
C PRO A 119 -3.61 -16.59 7.82
N LEU A 120 -3.57 -15.25 7.88
CA LEU A 120 -2.33 -14.48 7.88
C LEU A 120 -1.53 -14.63 9.18
N PHE A 121 -2.20 -14.98 10.28
CA PHE A 121 -1.59 -15.14 11.61
C PHE A 121 -1.36 -16.61 12.00
N ARG A 122 -1.74 -17.57 11.15
CA ARG A 122 -1.47 -18.99 11.40
C ARG A 122 0.04 -19.26 11.32
N VAL A 123 0.53 -20.20 12.12
CA VAL A 123 1.92 -20.67 12.06
C VAL A 123 1.92 -22.06 11.42
N PRO A 124 2.69 -22.30 10.34
CA PRO A 124 3.50 -21.33 9.58
C PRO A 124 2.66 -20.36 8.72
N PRO A 125 3.12 -19.10 8.52
CA PRO A 125 2.32 -18.02 7.91
C PRO A 125 2.30 -18.02 6.38
N TYR A 126 2.25 -19.18 5.73
CA TYR A 126 2.32 -19.30 4.27
C TYR A 126 1.20 -18.55 3.54
N ALA A 127 0.02 -18.43 4.15
CA ALA A 127 -1.10 -17.69 3.57
C ALA A 127 -0.78 -16.20 3.37
N ALA A 128 0.22 -15.64 4.07
CA ALA A 128 0.65 -14.26 3.84
C ALA A 128 1.20 -14.01 2.43
N LEU A 129 1.67 -15.05 1.70
CA LEU A 129 2.04 -14.94 0.28
C LEU A 129 0.89 -14.42 -0.60
N LEU A 130 -0.35 -14.62 -0.18
CA LEU A 130 -1.53 -14.12 -0.90
C LEU A 130 -1.63 -12.58 -0.87
N LEU A 131 -0.90 -11.90 0.02
CA LEU A 131 -0.79 -10.44 0.03
C LEU A 131 0.26 -9.89 -0.93
N LEU A 132 1.09 -10.75 -1.54
CA LEU A 132 2.22 -10.34 -2.35
C LEU A 132 1.78 -9.51 -3.58
N PRO A 133 0.74 -9.88 -4.35
CA PRO A 133 0.22 -9.03 -5.43
C PRO A 133 -0.27 -7.66 -4.96
N LEU A 134 -0.93 -7.57 -3.79
CA LEU A 134 -1.37 -6.30 -3.22
C LEU A 134 -0.18 -5.40 -2.86
N SER A 135 0.85 -5.99 -2.24
CA SER A 135 2.08 -5.28 -1.89
C SER A 135 2.85 -4.78 -3.12
N LEU A 136 2.83 -5.53 -4.23
CA LEU A 136 3.40 -5.11 -5.51
C LEU A 136 2.63 -3.93 -6.12
N CYS A 137 1.30 -3.92 -6.02
CA CYS A 137 0.48 -2.79 -6.47
C CYS A 137 0.84 -1.51 -5.72
N LEU A 138 0.84 -1.56 -4.38
CA LEU A 138 1.19 -0.40 -3.56
C LEU A 138 2.66 0.00 -3.77
N GLY A 139 3.55 -0.97 -3.94
CA GLY A 139 4.95 -0.74 -4.28
C GLY A 139 5.13 0.00 -5.60
N PHE A 140 4.40 -0.41 -6.64
CA PHE A 140 4.40 0.29 -7.93
C PHE A 140 3.90 1.73 -7.80
N VAL A 141 2.83 1.97 -7.02
CA VAL A 141 2.34 3.32 -6.73
C VAL A 141 3.44 4.17 -6.09
N THR A 142 4.12 3.64 -5.07
CA THR A 142 5.24 4.36 -4.42
C THR A 142 6.44 4.59 -5.35
N ALA A 143 6.74 3.62 -6.23
CA ALA A 143 7.81 3.74 -7.22
C ALA A 143 7.51 4.79 -8.31
N LYS A 144 6.26 4.89 -8.76
CA LYS A 144 5.82 5.94 -9.69
C LYS A 144 6.07 7.31 -9.07
N GLU A 145 5.69 7.50 -7.82
CA GLU A 145 5.88 8.77 -7.13
C GLU A 145 7.37 9.08 -6.89
N ALA A 146 8.19 8.06 -6.62
CA ALA A 146 9.64 8.19 -6.54
C ALA A 146 10.24 8.66 -7.88
N PHE A 147 9.81 8.06 -8.98
CA PHE A 147 10.23 8.42 -10.33
C PHE A 147 9.79 9.83 -10.71
N CYS A 148 8.51 10.13 -10.51
CA CYS A 148 7.93 11.42 -10.89
C CYS A 148 8.49 12.55 -10.04
N PHE A 149 8.58 12.40 -8.71
CA PHE A 149 8.83 13.52 -7.78
C PHE A 149 10.12 13.41 -6.97
N ARG A 150 10.99 12.45 -7.29
CA ARG A 150 12.26 12.19 -6.58
C ARG A 150 12.05 11.89 -5.09
N LEU A 151 10.92 11.26 -4.75
CA LEU A 151 10.64 10.71 -3.43
C LEU A 151 11.36 9.36 -3.29
N ILE A 152 12.67 9.39 -3.01
CA ILE A 152 13.54 8.19 -3.00
C ILE A 152 13.00 7.09 -2.08
N GLU A 153 12.37 7.47 -0.96
CA GLU A 153 11.71 6.56 -0.04
C GLU A 153 10.65 5.67 -0.73
N GLY A 154 10.05 6.14 -1.82
CA GLY A 154 9.10 5.36 -2.63
C GLY A 154 9.74 4.18 -3.37
N TYR A 155 11.01 4.28 -3.78
CA TYR A 155 11.73 3.12 -4.33
C TYR A 155 12.05 2.10 -3.24
N MET A 156 12.43 2.58 -2.05
CA MET A 156 12.68 1.69 -0.91
C MET A 156 11.40 0.95 -0.52
N LEU A 157 10.27 1.65 -0.42
CA LEU A 157 8.96 1.06 -0.13
C LEU A 157 8.55 0.02 -1.17
N ALA A 158 8.79 0.30 -2.45
CA ALA A 158 8.48 -0.61 -3.55
C ALA A 158 9.20 -1.97 -3.44
N ILE A 159 10.38 -1.99 -2.82
CA ILE A 159 11.16 -3.21 -2.58
C ILE A 159 10.80 -3.82 -1.23
N LEU A 160 10.74 -3.00 -0.18
CA LEU A 160 10.56 -3.45 1.20
C LEU A 160 9.19 -4.09 1.45
N MET A 161 8.11 -3.57 0.88
CA MET A 161 6.76 -4.12 1.08
C MET A 161 6.64 -5.57 0.58
N PRO A 162 6.92 -5.89 -0.70
CA PRO A 162 6.86 -7.28 -1.18
C PRO A 162 7.92 -8.17 -0.53
N ALA A 163 9.13 -7.65 -0.25
CA ALA A 163 10.15 -8.41 0.47
C ALA A 163 9.70 -8.80 1.87
N TYR A 164 9.09 -7.88 2.62
CA TYR A 164 8.54 -8.16 3.94
C TYR A 164 7.49 -9.25 3.89
N VAL A 165 6.53 -9.18 2.97
CA VAL A 165 5.51 -10.20 2.79
C VAL A 165 6.14 -11.56 2.50
N PHE A 166 7.12 -11.61 1.60
CA PHE A 166 7.83 -12.84 1.26
C PHE A 166 8.56 -13.44 2.48
N PHE A 167 9.45 -12.67 3.13
CA PHE A 167 10.23 -13.16 4.26
C PHE A 167 9.37 -13.53 5.48
N TYR A 168 8.30 -12.78 5.74
CA TYR A 168 7.33 -13.13 6.76
C TYR A 168 6.66 -14.48 6.45
N SER A 169 6.19 -14.67 5.21
CA SER A 169 5.45 -15.86 4.82
C SER A 169 6.25 -17.16 4.86
N VAL A 170 7.56 -17.10 4.60
CA VAL A 170 8.47 -18.26 4.68
C VAL A 170 9.00 -18.50 6.10
N GLY A 171 8.54 -17.73 7.10
CA GLY A 171 8.95 -17.88 8.49
C GLY A 171 10.36 -17.38 8.79
N ALA A 172 10.93 -16.50 7.97
CA ALA A 172 12.28 -15.96 8.18
C ALA A 172 12.36 -14.95 9.33
N PHE A 173 11.22 -14.45 9.82
CA PHE A 173 11.15 -13.50 10.94
C PHE A 173 10.75 -14.18 12.25
N SER A 174 11.45 -13.82 13.33
CA SER A 174 10.88 -13.91 14.68
C SER A 174 9.69 -12.95 14.84
N GLY A 175 8.81 -13.20 15.82
CA GLY A 175 7.66 -12.32 16.09
C GLY A 175 8.06 -10.85 16.30
N LYS A 176 9.15 -10.61 17.05
CA LYS A 176 9.70 -9.27 17.28
C LYS A 176 10.22 -8.63 15.99
N SER A 177 11.04 -9.35 15.22
CA SER A 177 11.59 -8.81 13.96
C SER A 177 10.51 -8.51 12.92
N ALA A 178 9.45 -9.34 12.85
CA ALA A 178 8.32 -9.08 11.96
C ALA A 178 7.61 -7.77 12.33
N ALA A 179 7.28 -7.60 13.61
CA ALA A 179 6.61 -6.40 14.10
C ALA A 179 7.43 -5.12 13.90
N TYR A 180 8.74 -5.15 14.22
CA TYR A 180 9.61 -3.99 14.00
C TYR A 180 9.78 -3.65 12.51
N SER A 181 9.95 -4.66 11.65
CA SER A 181 10.06 -4.45 10.21
C SER A 181 8.78 -3.87 9.62
N PHE A 182 7.62 -4.36 10.05
CA PHE A 182 6.32 -3.84 9.61
C PHE A 182 6.10 -2.41 10.08
N MET A 183 6.44 -2.10 11.33
CA MET A 183 6.39 -0.74 11.87
C MET A 183 7.29 0.22 11.07
N PHE A 184 8.50 -0.21 10.73
CA PHE A 184 9.41 0.59 9.91
C PHE A 184 8.82 0.89 8.53
N ILE A 185 8.27 -0.11 7.85
CA ILE A 185 7.61 0.06 6.54
C ILE A 185 6.42 1.01 6.64
N ALA A 186 5.57 0.84 7.66
CA ALA A 186 4.42 1.70 7.89
C ALA A 186 4.84 3.16 8.16
N ALA A 187 5.86 3.37 8.99
CA ALA A 187 6.40 4.70 9.27
C ALA A 187 6.98 5.37 8.01
N MET A 188 7.73 4.61 7.18
CA MET A 188 8.22 5.09 5.89
C MET A 188 7.07 5.48 4.95
N LEU A 189 6.00 4.68 4.89
CA LEU A 189 4.84 4.97 4.04
C LEU A 189 4.08 6.21 4.52
N VAL A 190 3.98 6.42 5.84
CA VAL A 190 3.39 7.64 6.42
C VAL A 190 4.25 8.86 6.07
N PHE A 191 5.58 8.76 6.19
CA PHE A 191 6.50 9.83 5.81
C PHE A 191 6.39 10.19 4.32
N PHE A 192 6.40 9.18 3.45
CA PHE A 192 6.17 9.32 2.01
C PHE A 192 4.82 10.02 1.72
N THR A 193 3.75 9.55 2.36
CA THR A 193 2.40 10.10 2.19
C THR A 193 2.31 11.55 2.63
N PHE A 194 2.92 11.89 3.77
CA PHE A 194 2.97 13.26 4.27
C PHE A 194 3.62 14.20 3.24
N ARG A 195 4.74 13.79 2.64
CA ARG A 195 5.39 14.57 1.58
C ARG A 195 4.52 14.70 0.33
N LYS A 196 3.75 13.66 0.00
CA LYS A 196 2.87 13.64 -1.19
C LYS A 196 1.64 14.54 -1.05
N ILE A 197 0.97 14.55 0.10
CA ILE A 197 -0.32 15.27 0.24
C ILE A 197 -0.19 16.79 0.08
N PHE A 198 0.96 17.38 0.43
CA PHE A 198 1.20 18.82 0.28
C PHE A 198 1.61 19.25 -1.14
N MET A 199 1.81 18.30 -2.07
CA MET A 199 2.17 18.66 -3.44
C MET A 199 0.96 19.25 -4.19
N PRO A 200 1.16 20.23 -5.09
CA PRO A 200 0.09 20.73 -5.96
C PRO A 200 -0.61 19.62 -6.76
N VAL A 201 -1.93 19.72 -6.95
CA VAL A 201 -2.76 18.71 -7.62
C VAL A 201 -2.37 18.50 -9.09
N HIS A 202 -1.95 19.57 -9.78
CA HIS A 202 -1.61 19.51 -11.21
C HIS A 202 -0.39 18.63 -11.52
N TYR A 203 0.46 18.39 -10.52
CA TYR A 203 1.64 17.53 -10.66
C TYR A 203 1.28 16.08 -11.02
N ASP A 204 0.08 15.60 -10.65
CA ASP A 204 -0.30 14.21 -10.87
C ASP A 204 -0.78 13.90 -12.29
N ILE A 205 -1.14 14.91 -13.09
CA ILE A 205 -1.66 14.71 -14.46
C ILE A 205 -0.57 14.78 -15.51
N GLY A 206 0.43 15.64 -15.34
CA GLY A 206 1.49 15.83 -16.35
C GLY A 206 0.96 16.31 -17.71
N ASP A 207 1.70 16.01 -18.77
CA ASP A 207 1.33 16.37 -20.15
C ASP A 207 0.41 15.33 -20.80
N LYS A 208 -0.89 15.64 -20.94
CA LYS A 208 -1.87 14.75 -21.60
C LYS A 208 -1.51 14.39 -23.04
N SER A 209 -0.74 15.21 -23.76
CA SER A 209 -0.34 14.91 -25.14
C SER A 209 0.62 13.71 -25.22
N ALA A 210 1.35 13.43 -24.15
CA ALA A 210 2.27 12.30 -24.06
C ALA A 210 1.59 10.96 -23.68
N TYR A 211 0.26 10.95 -23.49
CA TYR A 211 -0.46 9.74 -23.11
C TYR A 211 -0.55 8.77 -24.28
N GLN A 212 -0.11 7.55 -24.03
CA GLN A 212 -0.14 6.43 -24.97
C GLN A 212 -1.09 5.34 -24.47
N PRO A 213 -1.82 4.67 -25.37
CA PRO A 213 -2.75 3.58 -25.03
C PRO A 213 -2.08 2.30 -24.47
#